data_AF-A0A661ZDE2-F1
#
_entry.id   AF-A0A661ZDE2-F1
#
_cell.length_a   1.000
_cell.length_b   1.000
_cell.length_c   1.000
_cell.angle_alpha   90.00
_cell.angle_beta   90.00
_cell.angle_gamma   90.00
#
_symmetry.space_group_name_H-M   'P 1'
#
loop_
_entity.id
_entity.type
_entity.pdbx_description
1 polymer ?
#
loop_
_entity_poly.entity_id
_entity_poly.type
_entity_poly.pdbx_seq_one_letter_code
_entity_poly.pdbx_strand_id
1 'polypeptide(L)'
;IITSTLGKALGGAMGGFTTGKKEIIDMLRQRSRPYLFSNSLSPVIVGAALEVLNVLTESTELRDKVIGNSEYFREKMEKAGFVIKPSDSAIVALMLFNAKLSQDFASKLLNEGIYVIGFYYPVVAKGQARIRIQLSAAHEKEHLDKAINAFIKIGKEFNILGKNKEEIISMYGE
;
A
#
# COMPACT_ATOMS: atom_id res chain seq x y z
N ILE A 1 23.58 6.86 0.17
CA ILE A 1 23.19 5.68 0.97
C ILE A 1 21.74 5.39 0.62
N ILE A 2 21.39 4.15 0.28
CA ILE A 2 20.02 3.72 0.04
C ILE A 2 19.67 2.69 1.11
N THR A 3 18.48 2.80 1.70
CA THR A 3 17.96 1.80 2.65
C THR A 3 16.67 1.23 2.08
N SER A 4 16.45 -0.06 2.27
CA SER A 4 15.24 -0.72 1.79
C SER A 4 14.94 -1.99 2.58
N THR A 5 13.87 -2.69 2.19
CA THR A 5 13.36 -3.88 2.88
C THR A 5 13.21 -5.06 1.94
N LEU A 6 13.47 -6.26 2.46
CA LEU A 6 13.18 -7.53 1.82
C LEU A 6 11.74 -8.01 2.10
N GLY A 7 11.01 -7.36 3.01
CA GLY A 7 9.67 -7.78 3.45
C GLY A 7 8.51 -7.20 2.65
N LYS A 8 8.73 -6.67 1.44
CA LYS A 8 7.68 -6.10 0.57
C LYS A 8 7.75 -6.71 -0.82
N ALA A 9 8.00 -5.89 -1.85
CA ALA A 9 8.09 -6.33 -3.24
C ALA A 9 9.18 -7.40 -3.47
N LEU A 10 10.20 -7.45 -2.61
CA LEU A 10 11.31 -8.40 -2.70
C LEU A 10 11.00 -9.77 -2.04
N GLY A 11 9.82 -10.32 -2.35
CA GLY A 11 9.42 -11.67 -1.91
C GLY A 11 8.67 -11.75 -0.58
N GLY A 12 8.29 -10.62 0.02
CA GLY A 12 7.44 -10.60 1.21
C GLY A 12 8.01 -11.31 2.44
N ALA A 13 9.32 -11.58 2.46
CA ALA A 13 9.99 -12.31 3.52
C ALA A 13 10.30 -11.37 4.70
N MET A 14 11.52 -11.39 5.22
CA MET A 14 11.94 -10.58 6.36
C MET A 14 13.35 -10.03 6.12
N GLY A 15 13.57 -8.79 6.55
CA GLY A 15 14.89 -8.18 6.53
C GLY A 15 14.90 -6.76 5.94
N GLY A 16 16.05 -6.12 6.12
CA GLY A 16 16.35 -4.81 5.57
C GLY A 16 17.81 -4.75 5.17
N PHE A 17 18.12 -3.81 4.29
CA PHE A 17 19.49 -3.62 3.82
C PHE A 17 19.80 -2.15 3.61
N THR A 18 21.08 -1.84 3.68
CA THR A 18 21.65 -0.53 3.41
C THR A 18 22.73 -0.69 2.35
N THR A 19 22.65 0.06 1.25
CA THR A 19 23.68 0.13 0.22
C THR A 19 24.33 1.52 0.21
N GLY A 20 25.59 1.58 -0.22
CA GLY A 20 26.37 2.80 -0.23
C GLY A 20 27.82 2.52 -0.61
N LYS A 21 28.67 3.56 -0.53
CA LYS A 21 30.11 3.40 -0.72
C LYS A 21 30.68 2.44 0.32
N LYS A 22 31.73 1.70 -0.06
CA LYS A 22 32.34 0.65 0.76
C LYS A 22 32.73 1.15 2.15
N GLU A 23 33.35 2.33 2.23
CA GLU A 23 33.84 2.93 3.48
C GLU A 23 32.68 3.19 4.47
N ILE A 24 31.51 3.55 3.94
CA ILE A 24 30.29 3.74 4.74
C ILE A 24 29.78 2.39 5.25
N ILE A 25 29.70 1.38 4.37
CA ILE A 25 29.21 0.05 4.74
C ILE A 25 30.14 -0.60 5.78
N ASP A 26 31.46 -0.47 5.61
CA ASP A 26 32.46 -0.98 6.55
C ASP A 26 32.32 -0.30 7.92
N MET A 27 32.14 1.02 7.95
CA MET A 27 31.85 1.75 9.19
C MET A 27 30.54 1.28 9.84
N LEU A 28 29.45 1.11 9.07
CA LEU A 28 28.15 0.66 9.58
C LEU A 28 28.24 -0.76 10.16
N ARG A 29 28.98 -1.67 9.51
CA ARG A 29 29.21 -3.03 10.02
C ARG A 29 29.93 -3.03 11.37
N GLN A 30 30.83 -2.07 11.61
CA GLN A 30 31.58 -1.96 12.87
C GLN A 30 30.89 -1.16 13.97
N ARG A 31 29.92 -0.29 13.64
CA ARG A 31 29.30 0.64 14.61
C ARG A 31 27.81 0.45 14.82
N SER A 32 27.10 -0.22 13.91
CA SER A 32 25.65 -0.39 14.00
C SER A 32 25.29 -1.47 15.02
N ARG A 33 24.73 -1.05 16.15
CA ARG A 33 24.25 -1.98 17.20
C ARG A 33 23.23 -3.00 16.68
N PRO A 34 22.21 -2.62 15.87
CA PRO A 34 21.28 -3.60 15.29
C PRO A 34 21.92 -4.62 14.36
N TYR A 35 23.09 -4.31 13.77
CA TYR A 35 23.84 -5.26 12.95
C TYR A 35 24.72 -6.18 13.81
N LEU A 36 25.40 -5.62 14.81
CA LEU A 36 26.37 -6.35 15.65
C LEU A 36 25.72 -7.26 16.70
N PHE A 37 24.57 -6.85 17.25
CA PHE A 37 23.94 -7.51 18.38
C PHE A 37 22.61 -8.17 18.00
N SER A 38 22.52 -8.69 16.77
CA SER A 38 21.36 -9.43 16.27
C SER A 38 21.82 -10.66 15.48
N ASN A 39 21.00 -11.71 15.47
CA ASN A 39 21.28 -12.88 14.64
C ASN A 39 21.18 -12.52 13.15
N SER A 40 22.00 -13.19 12.34
CA SER A 40 21.91 -13.10 10.88
C SER A 40 20.59 -13.66 10.37
N LEU A 41 20.15 -13.18 9.19
CA LEU A 41 18.96 -13.71 8.53
C LEU A 41 19.15 -15.20 8.19
N SER A 42 18.06 -15.95 8.21
CA SER A 42 18.05 -17.35 7.77
C SER A 42 18.56 -17.46 6.33
N PRO A 43 19.44 -18.42 6.00
CA PRO A 43 19.93 -18.64 4.64
C PRO A 43 18.81 -18.82 3.61
N VAL A 44 17.67 -19.43 4.00
CA VAL A 44 16.51 -19.61 3.11
C VAL A 44 15.90 -18.27 2.69
N ILE A 45 15.83 -17.31 3.63
CA ILE A 45 15.33 -15.95 3.35
C ILE A 45 16.28 -15.23 2.39
N VAL A 46 17.59 -15.38 2.60
CA VAL A 46 18.60 -14.78 1.72
C VAL A 46 18.52 -15.38 0.31
N GLY A 47 18.40 -16.71 0.19
CA GLY A 47 18.26 -17.38 -1.10
C GLY A 47 17.02 -16.91 -1.87
N ALA A 48 15.86 -16.84 -1.22
CA ALA A 48 14.63 -16.34 -1.84
C ALA A 48 14.77 -14.87 -2.27
N ALA A 49 15.39 -14.02 -1.45
CA ALA A 49 15.61 -12.62 -1.78
C ALA A 49 16.53 -12.45 -3.00
N LEU A 50 17.59 -13.25 -3.12
CA LEU A 50 18.48 -13.25 -4.28
C LEU A 50 17.74 -13.63 -5.55
N GLU A 51 16.90 -14.66 -5.49
CA GLU A 51 16.13 -15.08 -6.66
C GLU A 51 15.12 -14.02 -7.10
N VAL A 52 14.43 -13.37 -6.16
CA VAL A 52 13.53 -12.25 -6.51
C VAL A 52 14.30 -11.11 -7.18
N LEU A 53 15.53 -10.82 -6.74
CA LEU A 53 16.37 -9.81 -7.41
C LEU A 53 16.74 -10.23 -8.84
N ASN A 54 17.00 -11.52 -9.10
CA ASN A 54 17.24 -12.01 -10.46
C ASN A 54 16.00 -11.77 -11.33
N VAL A 55 14.83 -12.23 -10.89
CA VAL A 55 13.55 -12.05 -11.60
C VAL A 55 13.27 -10.57 -11.92
N LEU A 56 13.48 -9.67 -10.95
CA LEU A 56 13.25 -8.24 -11.14
C LEU A 56 14.31 -7.54 -12.00
N THR A 57 15.48 -8.17 -12.20
CA THR A 57 16.53 -7.64 -13.08
C THR A 57 16.28 -8.06 -14.54
N GLU A 58 15.68 -9.22 -14.75
CA GLU A 58 15.41 -9.78 -16.08
C GLU A 58 14.26 -9.09 -16.82
N SER A 59 13.24 -8.60 -16.10
CA SER A 59 12.05 -8.01 -16.72
C SER A 59 11.39 -6.95 -15.84
N THR A 60 10.75 -5.97 -16.48
CA THR A 60 9.89 -4.97 -15.83
C THR A 60 8.42 -5.35 -15.84
N GLU A 61 8.03 -6.47 -16.45
CA GLU A 61 6.62 -6.82 -16.70
C GLU A 61 5.74 -6.79 -15.44
N LEU A 62 6.23 -7.34 -14.31
CA LEU A 62 5.49 -7.31 -13.05
C LEU A 62 5.30 -5.89 -12.52
N ARG A 63 6.32 -5.03 -12.66
CA ARG A 63 6.25 -3.61 -12.29
C ARG A 63 5.24 -2.90 -13.19
N ASP A 64 5.32 -3.11 -14.49
CA ASP A 64 4.48 -2.42 -15.46
C ASP A 64 3.01 -2.85 -15.29
N LYS A 65 2.76 -4.14 -15.02
CA LYS A 65 1.43 -4.66 -14.69
C LYS A 65 0.85 -4.06 -13.41
N VAL A 66 1.61 -3.98 -12.31
CA VAL A 66 1.08 -3.40 -11.06
C VAL A 66 0.81 -1.91 -11.18
N ILE A 67 1.60 -1.18 -11.97
CA ILE A 67 1.36 0.24 -12.26
C ILE A 67 0.11 0.41 -13.13
N GLY A 68 -0.03 -0.36 -14.21
CA GLY A 68 -1.24 -0.33 -15.03
C GLY A 68 -2.51 -0.70 -14.22
N ASN A 69 -2.40 -1.68 -13.32
CA ASN A 69 -3.48 -2.03 -12.39
C ASN A 69 -3.83 -0.87 -11.44
N SER A 70 -2.83 -0.15 -10.91
CA SER A 70 -3.08 0.97 -9.99
C SER A 70 -3.67 2.17 -10.69
N GLU A 71 -3.24 2.46 -11.93
CA GLU A 71 -3.80 3.51 -12.79
C GLU A 71 -5.25 3.20 -13.16
N TYR A 72 -5.53 1.99 -13.65
CA TYR A 72 -6.89 1.55 -13.97
C TYR A 72 -7.83 1.67 -12.77
N PHE A 73 -7.39 1.17 -11.61
CA PHE A 73 -8.18 1.23 -10.38
C PHE A 73 -8.39 2.68 -9.93
N ARG A 74 -7.34 3.50 -9.92
CA ARG A 74 -7.40 4.92 -9.53
C ARG A 74 -8.38 5.69 -10.40
N GLU A 75 -8.26 5.59 -11.71
CA GLU A 75 -9.14 6.30 -12.65
C GLU A 75 -10.61 5.95 -12.42
N LYS A 76 -10.92 4.67 -12.23
CA LYS A 76 -12.30 4.21 -12.02
C LYS A 76 -12.87 4.73 -10.70
N MET A 77 -12.05 4.74 -9.65
CA MET A 77 -12.43 5.27 -8.34
C MET A 77 -12.66 6.80 -8.38
N GLU A 78 -11.77 7.55 -9.04
CA GLU A 78 -11.92 8.99 -9.25
C GLU A 78 -13.15 9.32 -10.11
N LYS A 79 -13.36 8.59 -11.21
CA LYS A 79 -14.56 8.71 -12.06
C LYS A 79 -15.86 8.42 -11.30
N ALA A 80 -15.81 7.54 -10.30
CA ALA A 80 -16.95 7.25 -9.43
C ALA A 80 -17.20 8.35 -8.37
N GLY A 81 -16.32 9.35 -8.26
CA GLY A 81 -16.45 10.48 -7.35
C GLY A 81 -15.79 10.26 -5.99
N PHE A 82 -14.89 9.30 -5.84
CA PHE A 82 -14.10 9.17 -4.61
C PHE A 82 -12.96 10.19 -4.54
N VAL A 83 -12.65 10.64 -3.32
CA VAL A 83 -11.46 11.47 -3.07
C VAL A 83 -10.23 10.57 -2.94
N ILE A 84 -9.43 10.50 -3.99
CA ILE A 84 -8.17 9.77 -4.00
C ILE A 84 -7.00 10.73 -3.81
N LYS A 85 -6.04 10.37 -2.94
CA LYS A 85 -4.80 11.14 -2.82
C LYS A 85 -3.95 10.92 -4.08
N PRO A 86 -3.50 11.98 -4.78
CA PRO A 86 -2.65 11.85 -5.95
C PRO A 86 -1.39 11.02 -5.66
N SER A 87 -1.09 10.06 -6.53
CA SER A 87 0.09 9.21 -6.47
C SER A 87 0.33 8.55 -7.83
N ASP A 88 1.59 8.28 -8.13
CA ASP A 88 2.09 7.49 -9.27
C ASP A 88 2.52 6.07 -8.85
N SER A 89 2.16 5.63 -7.63
CA SER A 89 2.60 4.36 -7.05
C SER A 89 1.57 3.23 -7.22
N ALA A 90 1.97 2.01 -6.85
CA ALA A 90 1.08 0.85 -6.69
C ALA A 90 0.08 0.97 -5.52
N ILE A 91 0.07 2.10 -4.81
CA ILE A 91 -0.79 2.37 -3.67
C ILE A 91 -1.83 3.42 -4.07
N VAL A 92 -3.11 3.08 -3.87
CA VAL A 92 -4.24 4.00 -4.05
C VAL A 92 -4.81 4.31 -2.67
N ALA A 93 -4.78 5.59 -2.29
CA ALA A 93 -5.23 6.03 -0.98
C ALA A 93 -6.60 6.72 -1.09
N LEU A 94 -7.66 5.99 -0.71
CA LEU A 94 -9.02 6.51 -0.62
C LEU A 94 -9.17 7.32 0.67
N MET A 95 -9.37 8.63 0.54
CA MET A 95 -9.54 9.52 1.67
C MET A 95 -10.97 9.47 2.19
N LEU A 96 -11.12 9.22 3.49
CA LEU A 96 -12.40 9.22 4.20
C LEU A 96 -12.44 10.27 5.30
N PHE A 97 -11.28 10.80 5.68
CA PHE A 97 -11.02 11.88 6.64
C PHE A 97 -11.43 11.58 8.09
N ASN A 98 -12.49 10.80 8.32
CA ASN A 98 -12.98 10.38 9.62
C ASN A 98 -12.61 8.91 9.96
N ALA A 99 -12.20 8.67 11.21
CA ALA A 99 -11.75 7.37 11.68
C ALA A 99 -12.85 6.30 11.73
N LYS A 100 -14.06 6.67 12.16
CA LYS A 100 -15.19 5.73 12.28
C LYS A 100 -15.70 5.32 10.91
N LEU A 101 -15.87 6.30 10.01
CA LEU A 101 -16.20 6.06 8.60
C LEU A 101 -15.19 5.10 7.96
N SER A 102 -13.88 5.31 8.18
CA SER A 102 -12.85 4.42 7.63
C SER A 102 -12.93 2.98 8.14
N GLN A 103 -13.33 2.76 9.38
CA GLN A 103 -13.48 1.42 9.96
C GLN A 103 -14.75 0.75 9.41
N ASP A 104 -15.87 1.47 9.41
CA ASP A 104 -17.16 0.92 8.97
C ASP A 104 -17.14 0.62 7.45
N PHE A 105 -16.49 1.47 6.66
CA PHE A 105 -16.28 1.26 5.23
C PHE A 105 -15.45 0.00 4.97
N ALA A 106 -14.34 -0.19 5.69
CA ALA A 106 -13.50 -1.39 5.58
C ALA A 106 -14.25 -2.66 6.01
N SER A 107 -15.05 -2.58 7.09
CA SER A 107 -15.86 -3.71 7.56
C SER A 107 -16.92 -4.11 6.54
N LYS A 108 -17.57 -3.15 5.89
CA LYS A 108 -18.55 -3.44 4.82
C LYS A 108 -17.88 -4.03 3.59
N LEU A 109 -16.70 -3.55 3.20
CA LEU A 109 -15.93 -4.14 2.10
C LEU A 109 -15.55 -5.58 2.38
N LEU A 110 -15.19 -5.90 3.63
CA LEU A 110 -14.90 -7.27 4.02
C LEU A 110 -16.12 -8.18 3.83
N ASN A 111 -17.32 -7.70 4.12
CA ASN A 111 -18.57 -8.44 3.87
C ASN A 111 -18.83 -8.66 2.36
N GLU A 112 -18.33 -7.79 1.49
CA GLU A 112 -18.32 -7.98 0.02
C GLU A 112 -17.15 -8.87 -0.47
N GLY A 113 -16.36 -9.42 0.46
CA GLY A 113 -15.19 -10.25 0.17
C GLY A 113 -13.95 -9.46 -0.27
N ILE A 114 -13.90 -8.16 0.03
CA ILE A 114 -12.76 -7.27 -0.27
C ILE A 114 -12.07 -6.88 1.03
N TYR A 115 -10.94 -7.52 1.32
CA TYR A 115 -10.17 -7.22 2.51
C TYR A 115 -9.30 -5.98 2.33
N VAL A 116 -9.59 -4.94 3.10
CA VAL A 116 -8.79 -3.72 3.18
C VAL A 116 -8.72 -3.23 4.62
N ILE A 117 -7.72 -2.39 4.91
CA ILE A 117 -7.52 -1.81 6.23
C ILE A 117 -7.65 -0.29 6.18
N GLY A 118 -8.45 0.25 7.08
CA GLY A 118 -8.52 1.67 7.37
C GLY A 118 -7.33 2.13 8.21
N PHE A 119 -6.72 3.24 7.81
CA PHE A 119 -5.64 3.92 8.52
C PHE A 119 -6.22 5.19 9.14
N TYR A 120 -6.07 5.34 10.44
CA TYR A 120 -6.54 6.49 11.22
C TYR A 120 -5.55 6.79 12.36
N TYR A 121 -5.80 7.83 13.15
CA TYR A 121 -4.94 8.20 14.28
C TYR A 121 -4.76 7.02 15.26
N PRO A 122 -3.54 6.72 15.75
CA PRO A 122 -2.30 7.50 15.64
C PRO A 122 -1.43 7.20 14.41
N VAL A 123 -1.84 6.28 13.53
CA VAL A 123 -1.03 5.84 12.37
C VAL A 123 -0.94 6.93 11.29
N VAL A 124 -2.00 7.74 11.16
CA VAL A 124 -2.04 8.95 10.33
C VAL A 124 -2.55 10.12 11.17
N ALA A 125 -2.30 11.36 10.73
CA ALA A 125 -2.81 12.54 11.43
C ALA A 125 -4.35 12.52 11.55
N LYS A 126 -4.89 13.23 12.56
CA LYS A 126 -6.34 13.45 12.69
C LYS A 126 -6.88 14.14 11.43
N GLY A 127 -8.13 13.83 11.05
CA GLY A 127 -8.73 14.35 9.81
C GLY A 127 -8.06 13.83 8.53
N GLN A 128 -7.23 12.79 8.59
CA GLN A 128 -6.55 12.18 7.43
C GLN A 128 -6.80 10.67 7.34
N ALA A 129 -7.90 10.19 7.95
CA ALA A 129 -8.27 8.79 7.87
C ALA A 129 -8.50 8.35 6.42
N ARG A 130 -8.04 7.15 6.06
CA ARG A 130 -8.04 6.66 4.69
C ARG A 130 -7.97 5.15 4.61
N ILE A 131 -8.45 4.57 3.52
CA ILE A 131 -8.13 3.19 3.17
C ILE A 131 -6.91 3.19 2.26
N ARG A 132 -5.87 2.45 2.66
CA ARG A 132 -4.65 2.28 1.86
C ARG A 132 -4.75 0.99 1.04
N ILE A 133 -5.09 1.13 -0.23
CA ILE A 133 -5.29 0.03 -1.17
C ILE A 133 -3.95 -0.26 -1.84
N GLN A 134 -3.48 -1.50 -1.74
CA GLN A 134 -2.19 -1.92 -2.29
C GLN A 134 -2.47 -2.91 -3.42
N LEU A 135 -2.21 -2.48 -4.65
CA LEU A 135 -2.44 -3.31 -5.83
C LEU A 135 -1.26 -4.26 -6.03
N SER A 136 -1.53 -5.38 -6.69
CA SER A 136 -0.56 -6.41 -7.02
C SER A 136 -0.56 -6.67 -8.51
N ALA A 137 0.59 -7.10 -9.05
CA ALA A 137 0.69 -7.64 -10.39
C ALA A 137 -0.14 -8.93 -10.57
N ALA A 138 -0.45 -9.63 -9.46
CA ALA A 138 -1.31 -10.81 -9.47
C ALA A 138 -2.81 -10.50 -9.56
N HIS A 139 -3.22 -9.23 -9.46
CA HIS A 139 -4.60 -8.87 -9.71
C HIS A 139 -4.86 -8.88 -11.22
N GLU A 140 -5.91 -9.59 -11.62
CA GLU A 140 -6.48 -9.53 -12.96
C GLU A 140 -7.61 -8.52 -13.00
N LYS A 141 -8.02 -8.15 -14.21
CA LYS A 141 -9.03 -7.12 -14.43
C LYS A 141 -10.36 -7.44 -13.73
N GLU A 142 -10.78 -8.70 -13.71
CA GLU A 142 -12.02 -9.11 -13.02
C GLU A 142 -11.93 -8.90 -11.50
N HIS A 143 -10.74 -9.09 -10.91
CA HIS A 143 -10.51 -8.81 -9.49
C HIS A 143 -10.64 -7.31 -9.20
N LEU A 144 -10.06 -6.47 -10.08
CA LEU A 144 -10.15 -5.01 -9.96
C LEU A 144 -11.59 -4.54 -10.12
N ASP A 145 -12.31 -5.02 -11.14
CA ASP A 145 -13.70 -4.66 -11.39
C ASP A 145 -14.61 -5.07 -10.24
N LYS A 146 -14.44 -6.28 -9.68
CA LYS A 146 -15.15 -6.72 -8.47
C LYS A 146 -14.92 -5.77 -7.31
N ALA A 147 -13.66 -5.42 -7.04
CA ALA A 147 -13.32 -4.50 -5.97
C ALA A 147 -13.96 -3.12 -6.20
N ILE A 148 -13.76 -2.52 -7.39
CA ILE A 148 -14.32 -1.22 -7.76
C ILE A 148 -15.84 -1.19 -7.55
N ASN A 149 -16.56 -2.22 -8.00
CA ASN A 149 -18.00 -2.30 -7.84
C ASN A 149 -18.42 -2.33 -6.35
N ALA A 150 -17.70 -3.09 -5.52
CA ALA A 150 -17.93 -3.12 -4.07
C ALA A 150 -17.65 -1.76 -3.41
N PHE A 151 -16.55 -1.11 -3.77
CA PHE A 151 -16.24 0.24 -3.32
C PHE A 151 -17.37 1.20 -3.69
N ILE A 152 -17.79 1.26 -4.96
CA ILE A 152 -18.87 2.14 -5.43
C ILE A 152 -20.17 1.87 -4.68
N LYS A 153 -20.55 0.60 -4.50
CA LYS A 153 -21.75 0.21 -3.75
C LYS A 153 -21.73 0.80 -2.34
N ILE A 154 -20.65 0.59 -1.61
CA ILE A 154 -20.53 1.07 -0.21
C ILE A 154 -20.39 2.60 -0.17
N GLY A 155 -19.70 3.21 -1.15
CA GLY A 155 -19.62 4.66 -1.29
C GLY A 155 -20.98 5.34 -1.45
N LYS A 156 -21.92 4.68 -2.16
CA LYS A 156 -23.32 5.13 -2.24
C LYS A 156 -24.04 5.00 -0.90
N GLU A 157 -23.84 3.89 -0.19
CA GLU A 157 -24.46 3.68 1.13
C GLU A 157 -24.04 4.75 2.16
N PHE A 158 -22.79 5.19 2.14
CA PHE A 158 -22.29 6.30 2.96
C PHE A 158 -22.47 7.67 2.33
N ASN A 159 -23.11 7.77 1.15
CA ASN A 159 -23.35 9.05 0.49
C ASN A 159 -22.09 9.95 0.34
N ILE A 160 -20.93 9.33 0.06
CA ILE A 160 -19.64 10.05 -0.07
C ILE A 160 -19.18 10.23 -1.52
N LEU A 161 -19.90 9.66 -2.50
CA LEU A 161 -19.55 9.82 -3.92
C LEU A 161 -19.82 11.25 -4.40
N GLY A 162 -18.83 11.84 -5.06
CA GLY A 162 -18.87 13.22 -5.55
C GLY A 162 -18.71 14.27 -4.44
N LYS A 163 -18.43 13.84 -3.20
CA LYS A 163 -18.20 14.72 -2.06
C LYS A 163 -16.75 15.11 -1.93
N ASN A 164 -16.49 16.38 -1.66
CA ASN A 164 -15.15 16.86 -1.31
C ASN A 164 -14.84 16.63 0.18
N LYS A 165 -13.64 17.04 0.59
CA LYS A 165 -13.17 16.88 1.98
C LYS A 165 -14.09 17.57 2.98
N GLU A 166 -14.46 18.83 2.71
CA GLU A 166 -15.26 19.65 3.61
C GLU A 166 -16.66 19.07 3.80
N GLU A 167 -17.27 18.57 2.72
CA GLU A 167 -18.57 17.89 2.77
C GLU A 167 -18.53 16.60 3.59
N ILE A 168 -17.51 15.76 3.39
CA ILE A 168 -17.36 14.50 4.15
C ILE A 168 -17.16 14.80 5.64
N ILE A 169 -16.32 15.79 5.97
CA ILE A 169 -16.09 16.21 7.36
C ILE A 169 -17.38 16.78 7.97
N SER A 170 -18.16 17.55 7.21
CA SER A 170 -19.44 18.08 7.68
C SER A 170 -20.46 16.98 8.01
N MET A 171 -20.38 15.83 7.33
CA MET A 171 -21.30 14.70 7.54
C MET A 171 -20.87 13.77 8.67
N TYR A 172 -19.57 13.53 8.81
CA TYR A 172 -19.03 12.48 9.69
C TYR A 172 -18.16 13.01 10.84
N GLY A 173 -17.86 14.30 10.85
CA GLY A 173 -16.87 14.89 11.72
C GLY A 173 -15.43 14.63 11.26
N GLU A 174 -14.47 15.09 12.06
CA GLU A 174 -13.03 14.83 11.86
C GLU A 174 -12.57 13.45 12.38
#